data_AF-A0A7Y1VFH1-F1
#
_entry.id   AF-A0A7Y1VFH1-F1
#
_cell.length_a   1.000
_cell.length_b   1.000
_cell.length_c   1.000
_cell.angle_alpha   90.00
_cell.angle_beta   90.00
_cell.angle_gamma   90.00
#
_symmetry.space_group_name_H-M   'P 1'
#
loop_
_entity.id
_entity.type
_entity.pdbx_description
1 polymer ?
#
loop_
_entity_poly.entity_id
_entity_poly.type
_entity_poly.pdbx_seq_one_letter_code
_entity_poly.pdbx_strand_id
1 'polypeptide(L)'
;MNNMSGLAIQGYVAGVTSAVVVEGPEAGSFLQGLISQDAERVQEIEAIRSFLLGPRGKFRSLMWLIRREDAFWLFTDSPENLLEDLRRFHLRVDCTITQYEGPVLDLLGARPSEETGGVVAHIPWKGVERWIVAGVEPELLSLD
;
A
#
# COMPACT_ATOMS: atom_id res chain seq x y z
N MET A 1 -18.84 26.14 -8.52
CA MET A 1 -19.26 24.85 -7.96
C MET A 1 -19.73 24.00 -9.12
N ASN A 2 -18.84 23.25 -9.76
CA ASN A 2 -19.21 22.40 -10.90
C ASN A 2 -19.59 21.02 -10.36
N ASN A 3 -20.86 20.66 -10.56
CA ASN A 3 -21.36 19.31 -10.44
C ASN A 3 -20.62 18.40 -11.43
N MET A 4 -19.75 17.56 -10.90
CA MET A 4 -19.19 16.38 -11.58
C MET A 4 -19.93 15.10 -11.14
N SER A 5 -21.22 15.21 -10.85
CA SER A 5 -22.13 14.07 -10.67
C SER A 5 -22.47 13.48 -12.04
N GLY A 6 -21.53 12.78 -12.69
CA GLY A 6 -21.73 12.37 -14.08
C GLY A 6 -20.82 11.29 -14.66
N LEU A 7 -19.83 10.80 -13.94
CA LEU A 7 -19.14 9.54 -14.30
C LEU A 7 -18.84 8.77 -13.03
N ALA A 8 -19.81 8.00 -12.55
CA ALA A 8 -19.52 6.90 -11.65
C ALA A 8 -18.82 5.80 -12.46
N ILE A 9 -17.52 5.98 -12.75
CA ILE A 9 -16.69 4.83 -13.10
C ILE A 9 -16.57 4.04 -11.80
N GLN A 10 -17.41 3.03 -11.66
CA GLN A 10 -17.38 2.11 -10.55
C GLN A 10 -16.81 0.80 -11.08
N GLY A 11 -15.62 0.47 -10.61
CA GLY A 11 -14.92 -0.71 -11.06
C GLY A 11 -13.70 -0.96 -10.20
N TYR A 12 -13.20 -2.17 -10.29
CA TYR A 12 -11.97 -2.57 -9.65
C TYR A 12 -11.02 -3.18 -10.66
N VAL A 13 -9.74 -3.08 -10.36
CA VAL A 13 -8.70 -3.85 -11.03
C VAL A 13 -8.09 -4.79 -9.98
N ALA A 14 -8.05 -6.07 -10.29
CA ALA A 14 -7.44 -7.10 -9.46
C ALA A 14 -6.19 -7.66 -10.15
N GLY A 15 -5.21 -8.11 -9.37
CA GLY A 15 -4.03 -8.84 -9.88
C GLY A 15 -2.98 -7.99 -10.59
N VAL A 16 -3.09 -6.66 -10.57
CA VAL A 16 -2.07 -5.74 -11.11
C VAL A 16 -1.16 -5.21 -9.99
N THR A 17 -1.75 -4.93 -8.83
CA THR A 17 -1.04 -4.51 -7.62
C THR A 17 -0.96 -5.69 -6.67
N SER A 18 0.17 -5.85 -6.00
CA SER A 18 0.37 -6.80 -4.90
C SER A 18 0.92 -6.05 -3.69
N ALA A 19 0.88 -6.69 -2.51
CA ALA A 19 1.40 -6.11 -1.29
C ALA A 19 2.58 -6.91 -0.74
N VAL A 20 3.59 -6.18 -0.27
CA VAL A 20 4.63 -6.69 0.64
C VAL A 20 4.32 -6.13 2.02
N VAL A 21 4.32 -6.99 3.04
CA VAL A 21 4.04 -6.60 4.42
C VAL A 21 5.33 -6.66 5.22
N VAL A 22 5.60 -5.57 5.93
CA VAL A 22 6.71 -5.46 6.88
C VAL A 22 6.12 -5.25 8.26
N GLU A 23 6.26 -6.24 9.12
CA GLU A 23 5.56 -6.30 10.41
C GLU A 23 6.54 -6.59 11.55
N GLY A 24 6.37 -5.90 12.67
CA GLY A 24 7.15 -6.11 13.88
C GLY A 24 7.58 -4.80 14.54
N PRO A 25 8.13 -4.88 15.76
CA PRO A 25 8.46 -3.71 16.57
C PRO A 25 9.51 -2.79 15.91
N GLU A 26 10.38 -3.33 15.06
CA GLU A 26 11.39 -2.56 14.33
C GLU A 26 11.02 -2.27 12.86
N ALA A 27 9.79 -2.54 12.42
CA ALA A 27 9.38 -2.34 11.03
C ALA A 27 9.53 -0.88 10.56
N GLY A 28 9.13 0.08 11.41
CA GLY A 28 9.22 1.51 11.11
C GLY A 28 10.68 1.97 10.98
N SER A 29 11.51 1.66 11.97
CA SER A 29 12.93 2.01 11.99
C SER A 29 13.74 1.28 10.91
N PHE A 30 13.35 0.07 10.53
CA PHE A 30 13.92 -0.67 9.40
C PHE A 30 13.66 0.01 8.06
N LEU A 31 12.41 0.42 7.81
CA LEU A 31 12.05 1.13 6.59
C LEU A 31 12.67 2.54 6.58
N GLN A 32 12.87 3.13 7.76
CA GLN A 32 13.53 4.41 7.91
C GLN A 32 14.94 4.38 7.31
N GLY A 33 15.17 5.23 6.30
CA GLY A 33 16.45 5.28 5.57
C GLY A 33 16.56 4.34 4.38
N LEU A 34 15.63 3.41 4.19
CA LEU A 34 15.48 2.64 2.94
C LEU A 34 14.53 3.33 1.97
N ILE A 35 13.51 4.00 2.51
CA ILE A 35 12.47 4.65 1.72
C ILE A 35 12.63 6.18 1.67
N SER A 36 11.98 6.84 0.72
CA SER A 36 12.02 8.30 0.58
C SER A 36 11.08 9.07 1.53
N GLN A 37 10.18 8.37 2.21
CA GLN A 37 9.25 8.96 3.19
C GLN A 37 9.76 8.75 4.61
N ASP A 38 9.25 9.54 5.55
CA ASP A 38 9.50 9.37 6.97
C ASP A 38 8.55 8.30 7.53
N ALA A 39 9.02 7.04 7.60
CA ALA A 39 8.20 5.87 7.92
C ALA A 39 7.56 6.00 9.31
N GLU A 40 8.28 6.60 10.27
CA GLU A 40 7.83 6.76 11.66
C GLU A 40 6.73 7.81 11.81
N ARG A 41 6.54 8.67 10.79
CA ARG A 41 5.53 9.74 10.77
C ARG A 41 4.31 9.43 9.89
N VAL A 42 4.31 8.30 9.21
CA VAL A 42 3.17 7.84 8.41
C VAL A 42 1.98 7.62 9.35
N GLN A 43 0.88 8.31 9.07
CA GLN A 43 -0.36 8.14 9.83
C GLN A 43 -1.05 6.85 9.43
N GLU A 44 -1.81 6.28 10.37
CA GLU A 44 -2.57 5.07 10.12
C GLU A 44 -3.59 5.29 8.98
N ILE A 45 -3.66 4.32 8.06
CA ILE A 45 -4.57 4.29 6.90
C ILE A 45 -4.32 5.42 5.86
N GLU A 46 -3.28 6.23 6.05
CA GLU A 46 -2.85 7.21 5.04
C GLU A 46 -2.02 6.51 3.95
N ALA A 47 -2.44 6.62 2.69
CA ALA A 47 -1.65 6.16 1.56
C ALA A 47 -0.67 7.23 1.09
N ILE A 48 0.63 6.97 1.29
CA ILE A 48 1.69 7.88 0.89
C ILE A 48 2.54 7.23 -0.21
N ARG A 49 2.87 8.01 -1.25
CA ARG A 49 3.75 7.54 -2.32
C ARG A 49 5.20 7.53 -1.82
N SER A 50 5.89 6.41 -1.98
CA SER A 50 7.28 6.28 -1.54
C SER A 50 8.14 5.55 -2.57
N PHE A 51 9.43 5.87 -2.60
CA PHE A 51 10.43 5.12 -3.35
C PHE A 51 11.23 4.25 -2.39
N LEU A 52 11.56 3.03 -2.82
CA LEU A 52 12.71 2.32 -2.26
C LEU A 52 13.98 2.82 -2.96
N LEU A 53 14.97 3.22 -2.18
CA LEU A 53 16.21 3.79 -2.69
C LEU A 53 17.36 2.79 -2.53
N GLY A 54 18.14 2.65 -3.60
CA GLY A 54 19.42 1.96 -3.57
C GLY A 54 20.54 2.87 -3.08
N PRO A 55 21.76 2.31 -2.91
CA PRO A 55 22.94 3.10 -2.58
C PRO A 55 23.13 4.27 -3.55
N ARG A 56 23.46 5.45 -3.00
CA ARG A 56 23.60 6.73 -3.73
C ARG A 56 22.28 7.27 -4.33
N GLY A 57 21.13 6.90 -3.76
CA GLY A 57 19.83 7.49 -4.12
C GLY A 57 19.26 7.02 -5.45
N LYS A 58 19.72 5.89 -5.99
CA LYS A 58 19.12 5.31 -7.21
C LYS A 58 17.74 4.74 -6.90
N PHE A 59 16.75 5.05 -7.72
CA PHE A 59 15.42 4.46 -7.61
C PHE A 59 15.47 2.95 -7.85
N ARG A 60 14.85 2.18 -6.96
CA ARG A 60 14.67 0.73 -7.09
C ARG A 60 13.23 0.37 -7.39
N SER A 61 12.33 0.89 -6.56
CA SER A 61 10.90 0.62 -6.63
C SER A 61 10.09 1.87 -6.31
N LEU A 62 8.88 1.94 -6.83
CA LEU A 62 7.88 2.94 -6.49
C LEU A 62 6.67 2.20 -5.92
N MET A 63 6.24 2.57 -4.72
CA MET A 63 5.13 1.92 -4.04
C MET A 63 4.21 2.93 -3.35
N TRP A 64 3.00 2.48 -3.03
CA TRP A 64 2.22 3.09 -1.95
C TRP A 64 2.61 2.45 -0.63
N LEU A 65 2.81 3.29 0.38
CA LEU A 65 3.06 2.89 1.75
C LEU A 65 1.84 3.24 2.59
N ILE A 66 1.30 2.25 3.29
CA ILE A 66 0.19 2.42 4.23
C ILE A 66 0.57 1.76 5.54
N ARG A 67 0.39 2.48 6.66
CA ARG A 67 0.55 1.93 8.00
C ARG A 67 -0.81 1.44 8.51
N ARG A 68 -0.84 0.25 9.11
CA ARG A 68 -2.00 -0.28 9.84
C ARG A 68 -1.48 -1.08 11.02
N GLU A 69 -1.90 -0.74 12.23
CA GLU A 69 -1.40 -1.36 13.46
C GLU A 69 0.16 -1.33 13.50
N ASP A 70 0.79 -2.48 13.72
CA ASP A 70 2.24 -2.69 13.79
C ASP A 70 2.86 -3.13 12.45
N ALA A 71 2.12 -2.96 11.35
CA ALA A 71 2.54 -3.34 10.01
C ALA A 71 2.56 -2.17 9.03
N PHE A 72 3.54 -2.23 8.13
CA PHE A 72 3.61 -1.39 6.94
C PHE A 72 3.29 -2.25 5.72
N TRP A 73 2.31 -1.78 4.94
CA TRP A 73 1.87 -2.39 3.70
C TRP A 73 2.44 -1.60 2.52
N LEU A 74 3.21 -2.28 1.68
CA LEU A 74 3.90 -1.73 0.53
C LEU A 74 3.27 -2.27 -0.74
N PHE A 75 2.44 -1.46 -1.39
CA PHE A 75 1.71 -1.84 -2.59
C PHE A 75 2.50 -1.48 -3.85
N THR A 76 2.77 -2.48 -4.68
CA THR A 76 3.64 -2.40 -5.85
C THR A 76 3.15 -3.31 -6.97
N ASP A 77 3.56 -3.02 -8.20
CA ASP A 77 3.35 -3.90 -9.37
C ASP A 77 4.46 -4.96 -9.53
N SER A 78 5.51 -4.87 -8.70
CA SER A 78 6.72 -5.70 -8.79
C SER A 78 7.15 -6.21 -7.40
N PRO A 79 6.35 -7.06 -6.73
CA PRO A 79 6.58 -7.47 -5.35
C PRO A 79 7.88 -8.27 -5.17
N GLU A 80 8.29 -9.08 -6.16
CA GLU A 80 9.49 -9.91 -6.08
C GLU A 80 10.76 -9.06 -5.99
N ASN A 81 10.84 -8.00 -6.81
CA ASN A 81 11.96 -7.05 -6.78
C ASN A 81 12.03 -6.29 -5.45
N LEU A 82 10.87 -5.88 -4.93
CA LEU A 82 10.77 -5.20 -3.64
C LEU A 82 11.21 -6.11 -2.49
N LEU A 83 10.75 -7.37 -2.48
CA LEU A 83 11.16 -8.38 -1.50
C LEU A 83 12.65 -8.65 -1.55
N GLU A 84 13.21 -8.83 -2.75
CA GLU A 84 14.64 -9.07 -2.91
C GLU A 84 15.45 -7.90 -2.34
N ASP A 85 15.10 -6.66 -2.69
CA ASP A 85 15.82 -5.49 -2.21
C ASP A 85 15.66 -5.26 -0.70
N LEU A 86 14.46 -5.44 -0.12
CA LEU A 86 14.27 -5.32 1.33
C LEU A 86 15.06 -6.40 2.09
N ARG A 87 15.01 -7.66 1.63
CA ARG A 87 15.72 -8.78 2.28
C ARG A 87 17.24 -8.59 2.28
N ARG A 88 17.80 -7.93 1.26
CA ARG A 88 19.24 -7.59 1.24
C ARG A 88 19.69 -6.74 2.43
N PHE A 89 18.80 -5.93 3.00
CA PHE A 89 19.09 -5.04 4.13
C PHE A 89 18.61 -5.59 5.48
N HIS A 90 17.88 -6.72 5.49
CA HIS A 90 17.28 -7.29 6.68
C HIS A 90 18.28 -8.12 7.50
N LEU A 91 19.06 -7.48 8.37
CA LEU A 91 20.09 -8.11 9.19
C LEU A 91 19.88 -7.83 10.68
N ARG A 92 19.45 -8.85 11.43
CA ARG A 92 19.25 -8.78 12.90
C ARG A 92 18.27 -7.68 13.34
N VAL A 93 17.27 -7.41 12.51
CA VAL A 93 16.18 -6.50 12.81
C VAL A 93 14.97 -7.35 13.22
N ASP A 94 14.27 -6.94 14.26
CA ASP A 94 13.07 -7.58 14.78
C ASP A 94 11.83 -7.15 13.97
N CYS A 95 11.79 -7.62 12.73
CA CYS A 95 10.62 -7.55 11.86
C CYS A 95 10.60 -8.73 10.89
N THR A 96 9.45 -8.93 10.25
CA THR A 96 9.27 -9.93 9.19
C THR A 96 8.88 -9.25 7.90
N ILE A 97 9.27 -9.86 6.77
CA ILE A 97 9.01 -9.33 5.42
C ILE A 97 8.39 -10.45 4.58
N THR A 98 7.10 -10.32 4.30
CA THR A 98 6.30 -11.33 3.61
C THR A 98 5.60 -10.76 2.38
N GLN A 99 5.42 -11.59 1.36
CA GLN A 99 4.48 -11.27 0.29
C GLN A 99 3.07 -11.57 0.80
N TYR A 100 2.15 -10.64 0.63
CA TYR A 100 0.74 -10.91 0.86
C TYR A 100 0.18 -11.73 -0.30
N GLU A 101 -0.45 -12.87 0.00
CA GLU A 101 -0.96 -13.80 -1.03
C GLU A 101 -2.47 -13.66 -1.29
N GLY A 102 -3.17 -12.83 -0.51
CA GLY A 102 -4.60 -12.61 -0.71
C GLY A 102 -4.91 -11.57 -1.79
N PRO A 103 -6.21 -11.30 -2.03
CA PRO A 103 -6.64 -10.34 -3.05
C PRO A 103 -6.20 -8.91 -2.70
N VAL A 104 -5.74 -8.20 -3.73
CA VAL A 104 -5.49 -6.76 -3.72
C VAL A 104 -6.26 -6.13 -4.87
N LEU A 105 -7.06 -5.12 -4.54
CA LEU A 105 -7.98 -4.44 -5.44
C LEU A 105 -7.65 -2.95 -5.52
N ASP A 106 -7.48 -2.46 -6.73
CA ASP A 106 -7.49 -1.02 -7.04
C ASP A 106 -8.93 -0.63 -7.40
N LEU A 107 -9.62 0.07 -6.50
CA LEU A 107 -10.98 0.55 -6.71
C LEU A 107 -10.95 1.95 -7.32
N LEU A 108 -11.82 2.18 -8.31
CA LEU A 108 -12.11 3.48 -8.87
C LEU A 108 -13.56 3.84 -8.56
N GLY A 109 -13.78 5.08 -8.11
CA GLY A 109 -15.11 5.58 -7.76
C GLY A 109 -15.45 5.39 -6.28
N ALA A 110 -16.52 4.64 -6.02
CA ALA A 110 -17.17 4.57 -4.72
C ALA A 110 -16.25 4.14 -3.57
N ARG A 111 -16.53 4.65 -2.37
CA ARG A 111 -15.80 4.30 -1.16
C ARG A 111 -16.17 2.87 -0.74
N PRO A 112 -15.20 1.99 -0.50
CA PRO A 112 -15.46 0.69 0.10
C PRO A 112 -15.88 0.85 1.58
N SER A 113 -16.81 0.02 2.03
CA SER A 113 -17.20 -0.02 3.45
C SER A 113 -16.03 -0.51 4.33
N GLU A 114 -15.89 0.09 5.52
CA GLU A 114 -14.77 -0.17 6.45
C GLU A 114 -14.82 -1.56 7.13
N GLU A 115 -15.91 -2.33 6.97
CA GLU A 115 -16.11 -3.64 7.62
C GLU A 115 -15.33 -4.78 6.97
N THR A 116 -14.12 -4.48 6.53
CA THR A 116 -13.28 -5.41 5.79
C THR A 116 -12.00 -5.65 6.57
N GLY A 117 -11.75 -6.90 6.97
CA GLY A 117 -10.66 -7.28 7.87
C GLY A 117 -9.23 -6.95 7.38
N GLY A 118 -9.06 -6.32 6.21
CA GLY A 118 -7.78 -5.94 5.64
C GLY A 118 -7.56 -4.43 5.50
N VAL A 119 -6.58 -4.02 4.71
CA VAL A 119 -6.20 -2.60 4.56
C VAL A 119 -7.08 -1.95 3.52
N VAL A 120 -7.72 -0.84 3.88
CA VAL A 120 -8.47 0.03 2.97
C VAL A 120 -7.83 1.41 3.04
N ALA A 121 -7.33 1.95 1.94
CA ALA A 121 -6.71 3.27 1.94
C ALA A 121 -7.10 4.09 0.72
N HIS A 122 -7.42 5.36 0.96
CA HIS A 122 -7.71 6.33 -0.08
C HIS A 122 -6.42 6.76 -0.78
N ILE A 123 -6.42 6.70 -2.11
CA ILE A 123 -5.28 7.10 -2.95
C ILE A 123 -5.49 8.52 -3.45
N PRO A 124 -4.65 9.49 -3.05
CA PRO A 124 -4.83 10.88 -3.45
C PRO A 124 -4.47 11.07 -4.92
N TRP A 125 -5.47 11.02 -5.80
CA TRP A 125 -5.36 11.36 -7.21
C TRP A 125 -6.36 12.48 -7.56
N LYS A 126 -5.85 13.60 -8.09
CA LYS A 126 -6.72 14.75 -8.39
C LYS A 126 -7.81 14.37 -9.41
N GLY A 127 -9.06 14.51 -8.99
CA GLY A 127 -10.25 14.34 -9.83
C GLY A 127 -10.70 12.90 -10.04
N VAL A 128 -10.11 11.93 -9.32
CA VAL A 128 -10.51 10.53 -9.35
C VAL A 128 -10.53 10.00 -7.92
N GLU A 129 -11.69 9.55 -7.47
CA GLU A 129 -11.79 8.77 -6.22
C GLU A 129 -11.15 7.40 -6.48
N ARG A 130 -10.12 7.06 -5.71
CA ARG A 130 -9.40 5.79 -5.86
C ARG A 130 -9.07 5.22 -4.48
N TRP A 131 -9.15 3.90 -4.37
CA TRP A 131 -8.82 3.18 -3.15
C TRP A 131 -7.93 1.99 -3.48
N ILE A 132 -7.05 1.62 -2.55
CA ILE A 132 -6.40 0.31 -2.53
C ILE A 132 -7.00 -0.47 -1.38
N VAL A 133 -7.38 -1.71 -1.69
CA VAL A 133 -7.94 -2.65 -0.72
C VAL A 133 -7.15 -3.95 -0.75
N ALA A 134 -6.70 -4.43 0.40
CA ALA A 134 -6.15 -5.78 0.58
C ALA A 134 -6.96 -6.54 1.61
N GLY A 135 -7.04 -7.87 1.52
CA GLY A 135 -7.74 -8.69 2.52
C GLY A 135 -9.25 -8.73 2.38
N VAL A 136 -9.76 -8.38 1.20
CA VAL A 136 -11.18 -8.39 0.87
C VAL A 136 -11.36 -9.15 -0.42
N GLU A 137 -12.14 -10.23 -0.36
CA GLU A 137 -12.61 -10.88 -1.57
C GLU A 137 -13.54 -9.92 -2.33
N PRO A 138 -13.37 -9.73 -3.65
CA PRO A 138 -14.19 -8.82 -4.44
C PRO A 138 -15.69 -8.99 -4.25
N GLU A 139 -16.16 -10.22 -4.03
CA GLU A 139 -17.57 -10.59 -3.85
C GLU A 139 -18.15 -10.10 -2.52
N LEU A 140 -17.30 -9.79 -1.55
CA LEU A 140 -17.67 -9.27 -0.24
C LEU A 140 -17.58 -7.74 -0.16
N LEU A 141 -17.13 -7.09 -1.23
CA LEU A 141 -16.96 -5.64 -1.28
C LEU A 141 -18.33 -4.96 -1.49
N SER A 142 -18.85 -4.29 -0.46
CA SER A 142 -19.95 -3.34 -0.63
C SER A 142 -19.40 -1.95 -0.94
N LEU A 143 -20.07 -1.25 -1.86
CA LEU A 143 -19.69 0.09 -2.30
C LEU A 143 -20.82 1.05 -1.92
N ASP A 144 -20.48 2.10 -1.17
CA ASP A 144 -21.41 3.13 -0.69
C ASP A 144 -21.42 4.38 -1.59
#